data_AF-A0AA88X106-F1
#
_entry.id   AF-A0AA88X106-F1
#
_cell.length_a   1.000
_cell.length_b   1.000
_cell.length_c   1.000
_cell.angle_alpha   90.00
_cell.angle_beta   90.00
_cell.angle_gamma   90.00
#
_symmetry.space_group_name_H-M   'P 1'
#
loop_
_entity.id
_entity.type
_entity.pdbx_description
1 polymer ?
#
loop_
_entity_poly.entity_id
_entity_poly.type
_entity_poly.pdbx_seq_one_letter_code
_entity_poly.pdbx_strand_id
1 'polypeptide(L)'
;MANSGDLATESAAYDVEFKSTADDAWYTVRLLLSGDGLTVKFFGFAAAWDERFSASDFAAPDAVDEFCQRFRPPSVQAQDGQCKQIAEGKVVCASIASADGADVRCTTRNIERKKA
;
A
#
# COMPACT_ATOMS: atom_id res chain seq x y z
N MET A 1 -14.08 15.33 -21.43
CA MET A 1 -14.69 13.99 -21.32
C MET A 1 -13.54 13.00 -21.28
N ALA A 2 -13.12 12.55 -20.10
CA ALA A 2 -12.10 11.51 -19.99
C ALA A 2 -12.75 10.16 -20.32
N ASN A 3 -12.17 9.45 -21.29
CA ASN A 3 -12.73 8.21 -21.82
C ASN A 3 -12.60 7.10 -20.76
N SER A 4 -13.68 6.35 -20.53
CA SER A 4 -13.77 5.33 -19.47
C SER A 4 -12.75 4.19 -19.59
N GLY A 5 -12.03 4.08 -20.71
CA GLY A 5 -10.94 3.13 -20.96
C GLY A 5 -9.55 3.57 -20.46
N ASP A 6 -9.30 4.86 -20.28
CA ASP A 6 -8.01 5.37 -19.77
C ASP A 6 -7.85 5.12 -18.25
N LEU A 7 -8.96 5.23 -17.50
CA LEU A 7 -8.97 5.00 -16.04
C LEU A 7 -8.73 3.53 -15.67
N ALA A 8 -9.19 2.59 -16.50
CA ALA A 8 -8.95 1.16 -16.27
C ALA A 8 -7.48 0.79 -16.51
N THR A 9 -6.85 1.42 -17.51
CA THR A 9 -5.42 1.22 -17.83
C THR A 9 -4.53 1.89 -16.78
N GLU A 10 -4.92 3.06 -16.25
CA GLU A 10 -4.21 3.69 -15.14
C GLU A 10 -4.30 2.86 -13.86
N SER A 11 -5.48 2.33 -13.51
CA SER A 11 -5.65 1.53 -12.28
C SER A 11 -4.84 0.23 -12.32
N ALA A 12 -4.75 -0.42 -13.48
CA ALA A 12 -3.97 -1.65 -13.65
C ALA A 12 -2.46 -1.44 -13.41
N ALA A 13 -1.95 -0.21 -13.53
CA ALA A 13 -0.56 0.10 -13.21
C ALA A 13 -0.28 0.18 -11.70
N TYR A 14 -1.32 0.27 -10.85
CA TYR A 14 -1.20 0.30 -9.39
C TYR A 14 -1.44 -1.10 -8.83
N ASP A 15 -0.45 -1.96 -9.01
CA ASP A 15 -0.51 -3.40 -8.76
C ASP A 15 0.30 -3.85 -7.54
N VAL A 16 0.80 -2.91 -6.73
CA VAL A 16 1.61 -3.17 -5.54
C VAL A 16 1.15 -2.30 -4.36
N GLU A 17 1.27 -2.81 -3.14
CA GLU A 17 1.12 -2.03 -1.93
C GLU A 17 2.49 -1.64 -1.37
N PHE A 18 2.61 -0.38 -0.95
CA PHE A 18 3.80 0.16 -0.31
C PHE A 18 3.47 0.71 1.07
N LYS A 19 4.35 0.43 2.03
CA LYS A 19 4.30 0.98 3.38
C LYS A 19 5.05 2.31 3.41
N SER A 20 4.31 3.42 3.49
CA SER A 20 4.88 4.78 3.43
C SER A 20 5.96 5.02 4.48
N THR A 21 7.00 5.74 4.10
CA THR A 21 8.05 6.17 5.05
C THR A 21 7.57 7.22 6.03
N ALA A 22 6.48 7.93 5.72
CA ALA A 22 6.00 9.06 6.51
C ALA A 22 5.12 8.64 7.70
N ASP A 23 4.27 7.63 7.54
CA ASP A 23 3.28 7.24 8.57
C ASP A 23 3.12 5.73 8.78
N ASP A 24 3.96 4.91 8.14
CA ASP A 24 3.93 3.45 8.25
C ASP A 24 2.58 2.79 7.86
N ALA A 25 1.71 3.50 7.12
CA ALA A 25 0.50 2.93 6.56
C ALA A 25 0.73 2.36 5.15
N TRP A 26 -0.10 1.38 4.79
CA TRP A 26 -0.08 0.71 3.49
C TRP A 26 -0.97 1.45 2.49
N TYR A 27 -0.43 1.70 1.30
CA TYR A 27 -1.14 2.35 0.19
C TYR A 27 -0.93 1.57 -1.10
N THR A 28 -1.93 1.54 -1.97
CA THR A 28 -1.76 1.05 -3.35
C THR A 28 -0.94 2.06 -4.13
N VAL A 29 0.15 1.60 -4.75
CA VAL A 29 1.10 2.44 -5.48
C VAL A 29 1.43 1.85 -6.84
N ARG A 30 2.03 2.66 -7.71
CA ARG A 30 2.78 2.20 -8.89
C ARG A 30 4.23 2.62 -8.78
N LEU A 31 5.10 1.84 -9.38
CA LEU A 31 6.54 2.09 -9.39
C LEU A 31 6.98 2.62 -10.74
N LEU A 32 7.71 3.73 -10.73
CA LEU A 32 8.32 4.31 -11.92
C LEU A 32 9.83 4.35 -11.74
N LEU A 33 10.54 3.57 -12.55
CA LEU A 33 12.00 3.60 -12.62
C LEU A 33 12.45 4.60 -13.70
N SER A 34 13.34 5.52 -13.35
CA SER A 34 13.92 6.48 -14.28
C SER A 34 15.39 6.70 -13.94
N GLY A 35 16.29 6.21 -14.79
CA GLY A 35 17.72 6.25 -14.52
C GLY A 35 18.07 5.40 -13.29
N ASP A 36 18.67 6.04 -12.29
CA ASP A 36 19.04 5.49 -10.98
C ASP A 36 18.00 5.77 -9.87
N GLY A 37 16.88 6.40 -10.24
CA GLY A 37 15.81 6.77 -9.31
C GLY A 37 14.57 5.90 -9.43
N LEU A 38 14.01 5.52 -8.29
CA LEU A 38 12.70 4.89 -8.14
C LEU A 38 11.71 5.91 -7.58
N THR A 39 10.60 6.14 -8.28
CA THR A 39 9.48 6.93 -7.78
C THR A 39 8.30 6.02 -7.42
N VAL A 40 7.85 6.12 -6.19
CA VAL A 40 6.64 5.49 -5.69
C VAL A 40 5.48 6.48 -5.80
N LYS A 41 4.53 6.20 -6.70
CA LYS A 41 3.34 7.04 -6.90
C LYS A 41 2.14 6.46 -6.19
N PHE A 42 1.47 7.26 -5.37
CA PHE A 42 0.31 6.82 -4.60
C PHE A 42 -0.98 6.92 -5.40
N PHE A 43 -1.79 5.85 -5.40
CA PHE A 43 -3.06 5.82 -6.12
C PHE A 43 -4.03 6.85 -5.54
N GLY A 44 -4.55 7.74 -6.38
CA GLY A 44 -5.53 8.76 -5.96
C GLY A 44 -4.94 9.97 -5.22
N PHE A 45 -3.62 10.05 -5.05
CA PHE A 45 -2.95 11.19 -4.44
C PHE A 45 -2.22 12.04 -5.49
N ALA A 46 -2.04 13.33 -5.18
CA ALA A 46 -1.26 14.23 -6.02
C ALA A 46 0.22 13.89 -5.98
N ALA A 47 0.95 14.16 -7.07
CA ALA A 47 2.38 13.87 -7.20
C ALA A 47 3.29 14.60 -6.17
N ALA A 48 2.75 15.56 -5.42
CA ALA A 48 3.43 16.19 -4.28
C ALA A 48 3.66 15.20 -3.13
N TRP A 49 2.90 14.10 -3.07
CA TRP A 49 3.03 13.04 -2.08
C TRP A 49 3.87 11.87 -2.57
N ASP A 50 4.33 11.87 -3.82
CA ASP A 50 5.16 10.80 -4.36
C ASP A 50 6.48 10.70 -3.57
N GLU A 51 6.86 9.49 -3.19
CA GLU A 51 8.14 9.22 -2.53
C GLU A 51 9.19 8.87 -3.60
N ARG A 52 10.37 9.48 -3.52
CA ARG A 52 11.47 9.28 -4.48
C ARG A 52 12.69 8.74 -3.76
N PHE A 53 13.28 7.70 -4.33
CA PHE A 53 14.46 7.02 -3.81
C PHE A 53 15.52 6.97 -4.90
N SER A 54 16.77 7.25 -4.53
CA SER A 54 17.95 7.11 -5.37
C SER A 54 18.75 5.89 -4.93
N ALA A 55 19.47 5.26 -5.85
CA ALA A 55 20.44 4.23 -5.50
C ALA A 55 21.48 4.71 -4.46
N SER A 56 21.79 6.02 -4.45
CA SER A 56 22.70 6.63 -3.47
C SER A 56 22.16 6.68 -2.04
N ASP A 57 20.85 6.49 -1.86
CA ASP A 57 20.22 6.54 -0.53
C ASP A 57 20.48 5.26 0.27
N PHE A 58 20.91 4.18 -0.41
CA PHE A 58 21.16 2.88 0.19
C PHE A 58 22.67 2.68 0.42
N ALA A 59 23.12 2.98 1.64
CA ALA A 59 24.53 2.86 2.01
C ALA A 59 25.01 1.40 2.22
N ALA A 60 24.09 0.48 2.48
CA ALA A 60 24.38 -0.92 2.75
C ALA A 60 23.35 -1.85 2.09
N PRO A 61 23.72 -3.10 1.73
CA PRO A 61 22.77 -4.08 1.20
C PRO A 61 21.55 -4.30 2.11
N ASP A 62 21.75 -4.35 3.42
CA ASP A 62 20.67 -4.54 4.40
C ASP A 62 19.60 -3.44 4.31
N ALA A 63 19.99 -2.21 3.98
CA ALA A 63 19.04 -1.10 3.80
C ALA A 63 18.14 -1.30 2.56
N VAL A 64 18.64 -1.99 1.53
CA VAL A 64 17.85 -2.38 0.36
C VAL A 64 16.85 -3.47 0.75
N ASP A 65 17.28 -4.45 1.54
CA ASP A 65 16.40 -5.54 2.00
C ASP A 65 15.25 -5.00 2.89
N GLU A 66 15.55 -4.10 3.82
CA GLU A 66 14.55 -3.41 4.64
C GLU A 66 13.57 -2.59 3.78
N PHE A 67 14.07 -1.92 2.75
CA PHE A 67 13.24 -1.20 1.79
C PHE A 67 12.33 -2.13 0.99
N CYS A 68 12.85 -3.27 0.53
CA CYS A 68 12.04 -4.28 -0.16
C CYS A 68 10.91 -4.83 0.72
N GLN A 69 11.10 -4.94 2.03
CA GLN A 69 10.04 -5.36 2.97
C GLN A 69 8.87 -4.38 3.08
N ARG A 70 9.03 -3.13 2.60
CA ARG A 70 7.95 -2.16 2.51
C ARG A 70 7.03 -2.38 1.31
N PHE A 71 7.33 -3.32 0.41
CA PHE A 71 6.47 -3.66 -0.72
C PHE A 71 5.81 -5.02 -0.51
N ARG A 72 4.56 -5.14 -0.94
CA ARG A 72 3.84 -6.42 -0.97
C ARG A 72 2.80 -6.46 -2.08
N PRO A 73 2.34 -7.65 -2.51
CA PRO A 73 1.18 -7.77 -3.37
C PRO A 73 -0.06 -7.12 -2.72
N PRO A 74 -1.00 -6.56 -3.51
CA PRO A 74 -2.20 -5.93 -2.98
C PRO A 74 -3.00 -6.85 -2.06
N SER A 75 -3.49 -6.27 -0.96
CA SER A 75 -4.28 -7.01 0.02
C SER A 75 -5.63 -7.39 -0.59
N VAL A 76 -6.00 -8.67 -0.48
CA VAL A 76 -7.28 -9.15 -0.99
C VAL A 76 -8.40 -8.73 -0.04
N GLN A 77 -9.38 -8.00 -0.56
CA GLN A 77 -10.57 -7.62 0.21
C GLN A 77 -11.35 -8.88 0.60
N ALA A 78 -11.57 -9.06 1.90
CA ALA A 78 -12.42 -10.14 2.39
C ALA A 78 -13.90 -9.77 2.21
N GLN A 79 -14.63 -10.60 1.48
CA GLN A 79 -16.08 -10.45 1.28
C GLN A 79 -16.87 -11.09 2.42
N ASP A 80 -18.15 -10.72 2.57
CA ASP A 80 -19.03 -11.23 3.63
C ASP A 80 -19.06 -12.76 3.73
N GLY A 81 -19.15 -13.45 2.59
CA GLY A 81 -19.13 -14.91 2.53
C GLY A 81 -17.80 -15.54 2.97
N GLN A 82 -16.70 -14.78 2.90
CA GLN A 82 -15.37 -15.19 3.34
C GLN A 82 -15.10 -14.85 4.79
N CYS A 83 -15.98 -14.09 5.46
CA CYS A 83 -15.83 -13.74 6.87
C CYS A 83 -15.62 -14.98 7.74
N LYS A 84 -16.28 -16.10 7.43
CA LYS A 84 -16.10 -17.39 8.13
C LYS A 84 -14.68 -17.95 8.05
N GLN A 85 -13.95 -17.67 6.97
CA GLN A 85 -12.58 -18.14 6.72
C GLN A 85 -11.50 -17.30 7.41
N ILE A 86 -11.88 -16.16 7.97
CA ILE A 86 -11.00 -15.33 8.78
C ILE A 86 -10.92 -15.95 10.17
N ALA A 87 -9.74 -16.28 10.66
CA ALA A 87 -9.51 -16.89 11.97
C ALA A 87 -8.70 -15.96 12.87
N GLU A 88 -8.79 -16.19 14.18
CA GLU A 88 -7.89 -15.56 15.15
C GLU A 88 -6.43 -15.91 14.83
N GLY A 89 -5.52 -14.97 15.10
CA GLY A 89 -4.11 -15.07 14.73
C GLY A 89 -3.79 -14.78 13.27
N LYS A 90 -4.80 -14.61 12.39
CA LYS A 90 -4.58 -14.20 11.01
C LYS A 90 -4.15 -12.73 10.94
N VAL A 91 -3.10 -12.47 10.16
CA VAL A 91 -2.65 -11.12 9.82
C VAL A 91 -3.57 -10.56 8.74
N VAL A 92 -4.07 -9.35 8.94
CA VAL A 92 -4.94 -8.64 8.01
C VAL A 92 -4.47 -7.20 7.81
N CYS A 93 -4.86 -6.62 6.68
CA CYS A 93 -4.80 -5.18 6.47
C CYS A 93 -6.11 -4.58 7.01
N ALA A 94 -6.02 -3.76 8.05
CA ALA A 94 -7.16 -3.12 8.69
C ALA A 94 -7.18 -1.62 8.37
N SER A 95 -8.32 -1.15 7.87
CA SER A 95 -8.60 0.28 7.68
C SER A 95 -8.95 0.90 9.03
N ILE A 96 -8.22 1.95 9.41
CA ILE A 96 -8.39 2.71 10.63
C ILE A 96 -8.73 4.13 10.23
N ALA A 97 -9.93 4.59 10.59
CA ALA A 97 -10.34 5.97 10.40
C ALA A 97 -9.82 6.84 11.56
N SER A 98 -9.43 8.07 11.26
CA SER A 98 -9.22 9.12 12.25
C SER A 98 -10.52 9.40 13.03
N ALA A 99 -10.39 10.02 14.20
CA ALA A 99 -11.55 10.29 15.08
C ALA A 99 -12.62 11.18 14.43
N ASP A 100 -12.22 12.03 13.49
CA ASP A 100 -13.10 12.90 12.68
C ASP A 100 -13.56 12.25 11.37
N GLY A 101 -13.10 11.03 11.06
CA GLY A 101 -13.40 10.31 9.83
C GLY A 101 -12.84 10.94 8.56
N ALA A 102 -11.98 11.95 8.68
CA ALA A 102 -11.40 12.67 7.55
C ALA A 102 -10.31 11.86 6.83
N ASP A 103 -9.66 10.94 7.54
CA ASP A 103 -8.52 10.16 7.04
C ASP A 103 -8.70 8.67 7.36
N VAL A 104 -8.41 7.81 6.38
CA VAL A 104 -8.46 6.35 6.54
C VAL A 104 -7.10 5.78 6.17
N ARG A 105 -6.42 5.22 7.16
CA ARG A 105 -5.12 4.55 7.00
C ARG A 105 -5.26 3.05 7.06
N CYS A 106 -4.51 2.34 6.23
CA CYS A 106 -4.47 0.88 6.26
C CYS A 106 -3.24 0.39 7.01
N THR A 107 -3.42 -0.39 8.08
CA THR A 107 -2.31 -0.90 8.91
C THR A 107 -2.37 -2.42 9.03
N THR A 108 -1.22 -3.05 9.22
CA THR A 108 -1.17 -4.50 9.46
C THR A 108 -1.55 -4.80 10.90
N ARG A 109 -2.50 -5.71 11.10
CA ARG A 109 -3.04 -6.09 12.41
C ARG A 109 -3.26 -7.60 12.50
N ASN A 110 -3.17 -8.13 13.71
CA ASN A 110 -3.59 -9.49 14.01
C ASN A 110 -5.03 -9.49 14.49
N ILE A 111 -5.82 -10.47 14.05
CA ILE A 111 -7.16 -10.68 14.61
C ILE A 111 -7.01 -11.39 15.94
N GLU A 112 -7.21 -10.64 17.02
CA GLU A 112 -7.09 -11.16 18.38
C GLU A 112 -8.35 -11.92 18.81
N ARG A 113 -9.52 -11.51 18.32
CA ARG A 113 -10.79 -12.13 18.67
C ARG A 113 -11.78 -12.04 17.53
N LYS A 114 -12.49 -13.13 17.26
CA LYS A 114 -13.61 -13.14 16.31
C LYS A 114 -14.92 -13.46 17.03
N LYS A 115 -15.91 -12.58 16.92
CA LYS A 115 -17.28 -12.90 17.34
C LYS A 115 -17.90 -13.84 16.31
N ALA A 116 -18.35 -15.00 16.77
CA ALA A 116 -19.11 -15.98 16.00
C ALA A 116 -20.59 -15.60 15.93
#